data_AF-A0A972ZLB2-F1
#
_entry.id   AF-A0A972ZLB2-F1
#
_cell.length_a   1.000
_cell.length_b   1.000
_cell.length_c   1.000
_cell.angle_alpha   90.00
_cell.angle_beta   90.00
_cell.angle_gamma   90.00
#
_symmetry.space_group_name_H-M   'P 1'
#
loop_
_entity.id
_entity.type
_entity.pdbx_description
1 polymer ?
#
loop_
_entity_poly.entity_id
_entity_poly.type
_entity_poly.pdbx_seq_one_letter_code
_entity_poly.pdbx_strand_id
1 'polypeptide(L)'
;MSGPRAKVFEECGLLSALMLPVFVGEEVVAILEFFSRDEKAPDEEIREVIAEAGTLLGHSIARAKAEHVIKEYARSIETYQRVAVAINEAATLEEALPVCLEIVCTEFGWQVGHVYIRSQFDSQKMSSTPFWYLEDPSAFGSFQVATHKTNTHDGMGLIGRAVASGQVEIIPDVREMKRFLRLDAALETGLTGACVVPI
;
A
#
# COMPACT_ATOMS: atom_id res chain seq x y z
N MET A 1 33.96 -19.16 24.20
CA MET A 1 33.19 -17.95 23.84
C MET A 1 31.98 -17.88 24.77
N SER A 2 31.73 -16.78 25.50
CA SER A 2 30.55 -16.67 26.39
C SER A 2 29.53 -15.70 25.79
N GLY A 3 28.38 -16.22 25.36
CA GLY A 3 27.34 -15.44 24.69
C GLY A 3 26.09 -16.28 24.41
N PRO A 4 24.94 -15.65 24.12
CA PRO A 4 23.65 -16.34 24.00
C PRO A 4 23.60 -17.41 22.89
N ARG A 5 24.49 -17.32 21.89
CA ARG A 5 24.62 -18.30 20.79
C ARG A 5 25.77 -19.30 20.96
N ALA A 6 26.52 -19.26 22.08
CA ALA A 6 27.75 -20.05 22.25
C ALA A 6 27.52 -21.56 22.12
N LYS A 7 26.44 -22.08 22.72
CA LYS A 7 26.11 -23.51 22.66
C LYS A 7 25.81 -23.98 21.23
N VAL A 8 25.05 -23.19 20.46
CA VAL A 8 24.75 -23.48 19.04
C VAL A 8 26.01 -23.38 18.19
N PHE A 9 26.89 -22.42 18.49
CA PHE A 9 28.19 -22.26 17.82
C PHE A 9 29.06 -23.51 18.01
N GLU A 10 29.12 -24.04 19.23
CA GLU A 10 29.85 -25.28 19.59
C GLU A 10 29.21 -26.52 18.97
N GLU A 11 27.89 -26.69 19.08
CA GLU A 11 27.16 -27.84 18.50
C GLU A 11 27.34 -27.93 16.98
N CYS A 12 27.41 -26.79 16.30
CA CYS A 12 27.67 -26.71 14.86
C CYS A 12 29.15 -26.90 14.48
N GLY A 13 30.05 -26.97 15.47
CA GLY A 13 31.50 -27.07 15.28
C GLY A 13 32.12 -25.82 14.65
N LEU A 14 31.51 -24.65 14.83
CA LEU A 14 32.04 -23.39 14.32
C LEU A 14 33.20 -22.91 15.21
N LEU A 15 34.27 -22.40 14.58
CA LEU A 15 35.45 -21.87 15.27
C LEU A 15 35.67 -20.38 15.05
N SER A 16 35.17 -19.82 13.94
CA SER A 16 35.33 -18.40 13.63
C SER A 16 34.06 -17.79 13.03
N ALA A 17 33.92 -16.48 13.22
CA ALA A 17 32.85 -15.68 12.67
C ALA A 17 33.37 -14.31 12.23
N LEU A 18 32.82 -13.79 11.14
CA LEU A 18 33.08 -12.46 10.62
C LEU A 18 31.77 -11.72 10.43
N MET A 19 31.73 -10.46 10.88
CA MET A 19 30.59 -9.59 10.71
C MET A 19 30.99 -8.43 9.82
N LEU A 20 30.34 -8.33 8.66
CA LEU A 20 30.52 -7.25 7.71
C LEU A 20 29.32 -6.30 7.78
N PRO A 21 29.47 -5.11 8.37
CA PRO A 21 28.46 -4.06 8.24
C PRO A 21 28.41 -3.53 6.80
N VAL A 22 27.20 -3.29 6.30
CA VAL A 22 26.93 -2.61 5.04
C VAL A 22 26.43 -1.22 5.36
N PHE A 23 27.18 -0.22 4.91
CA PHE A 23 26.91 1.18 5.20
C PHE A 23 26.25 1.89 4.03
N VAL A 24 25.34 2.80 4.33
CA VAL A 24 24.90 3.86 3.40
C VAL A 24 25.16 5.18 4.11
N GLY A 25 26.19 5.91 3.65
CA GLY A 25 26.71 7.05 4.42
C GLY A 25 27.27 6.57 5.77
N GLU A 26 26.79 7.14 6.86
CA GLU A 26 27.19 6.74 8.23
C GLU A 26 26.24 5.70 8.85
N GLU A 27 25.14 5.34 8.18
CA GLU A 27 24.13 4.42 8.69
C GLU A 27 24.43 2.97 8.27
N VAL A 28 24.38 2.04 9.23
CA VAL A 28 24.45 0.60 8.93
C VAL A 28 23.06 0.12 8.49
N VAL A 29 22.91 -0.23 7.21
CA VAL A 29 21.62 -0.68 6.64
C VAL A 29 21.46 -2.19 6.62
N ALA A 30 22.56 -2.94 6.75
CA ALA A 30 22.56 -4.40 6.88
C ALA A 30 23.86 -4.88 7.54
N ILE A 31 23.84 -6.11 8.06
CA ILE A 31 25.04 -6.82 8.53
C ILE A 31 25.04 -8.19 7.87
N LEU A 32 26.14 -8.57 7.22
CA LEU A 32 26.39 -9.91 6.74
C LEU A 32 27.21 -10.66 7.80
N GLU A 33 26.72 -11.82 8.24
CA GLU A 33 27.45 -12.71 9.13
C GLU A 33 27.99 -13.90 8.33
N PHE A 34 29.29 -14.19 8.47
CA PHE A 34 29.96 -15.36 7.90
C PHE A 34 30.51 -16.23 9.03
N PHE A 35 30.44 -17.55 8.87
CA PHE A 35 30.87 -18.53 9.87
C PHE A 35 31.77 -19.59 9.24
N SER A 36 32.74 -20.11 9.99
CA SER A 36 33.63 -21.18 9.53
C SER A 36 33.94 -22.15 10.65
N ARG A 37 34.15 -23.43 10.29
CA ARG A 37 34.68 -24.46 11.19
C ARG A 37 36.19 -24.39 11.34
N ASP A 38 36.87 -23.67 10.45
CA ASP A 38 38.30 -23.42 10.54
C ASP A 38 38.57 -22.17 11.39
N GLU A 39 39.71 -22.16 12.08
CA GLU A 39 40.22 -20.94 12.72
C GLU A 39 40.63 -19.95 11.63
N LYS A 40 39.89 -18.85 11.52
CA LYS A 40 40.17 -17.75 10.60
C LYS A 40 40.32 -16.45 11.38
N ALA A 41 41.48 -15.83 11.24
CA ALA A 41 41.70 -14.43 11.56
C ALA A 41 42.01 -13.73 10.22
N PRO A 42 41.05 -13.02 9.60
CA PRO A 42 41.33 -12.32 8.36
C PRO A 42 42.44 -11.31 8.61
N ASP A 43 43.50 -11.41 7.83
CA ASP A 43 44.59 -10.45 7.80
C ASP A 43 44.09 -9.09 7.28
N GLU A 44 44.96 -8.09 7.30
CA GLU A 44 44.56 -6.72 6.93
C GLU A 44 44.10 -6.64 5.47
N GLU A 45 44.73 -7.39 4.57
CA GLU A 45 44.36 -7.45 3.14
C GLU A 45 42.94 -7.99 2.96
N ILE A 46 42.60 -9.10 3.62
CA ILE A 46 41.24 -9.66 3.55
C ILE A 46 40.23 -8.73 4.23
N ARG A 47 40.61 -8.03 5.32
CA ARG A 47 39.73 -7.04 5.97
C ARG A 47 39.41 -5.86 5.06
N GLU A 48 40.41 -5.33 4.35
CA GLU A 48 40.24 -4.21 3.41
C GLU A 48 39.31 -4.59 2.26
N VAL A 49 39.53 -5.75 1.63
CA VAL A 49 38.67 -6.25 0.54
C VAL A 49 37.23 -6.43 1.00
N ILE A 50 37.04 -6.96 2.22
CA ILE A 50 35.71 -7.18 2.78
C ILE A 50 35.02 -5.86 3.13
N ALA A 51 35.75 -4.87 3.67
CA ALA A 51 35.22 -3.53 3.92
C ALA A 51 34.83 -2.81 2.62
N GLU A 52 35.63 -2.95 1.56
CA GLU A 52 35.30 -2.42 0.24
C GLU A 52 34.04 -3.08 -0.34
N ALA A 53 33.92 -4.40 -0.21
CA ALA A 53 32.71 -5.12 -0.61
C ALA A 53 31.46 -4.63 0.14
N GLY A 54 31.57 -4.39 1.46
CA GLY A 54 30.48 -3.82 2.26
C GLY A 54 30.06 -2.43 1.79
N THR A 55 31.03 -1.58 1.43
CA THR A 55 30.78 -0.24 0.86
C THR A 55 30.08 -0.33 -0.50
N LEU A 56 30.53 -1.24 -1.38
CA LEU A 56 29.97 -1.42 -2.71
C LEU A 56 28.53 -1.93 -2.66
N LEU A 57 28.24 -2.88 -1.76
CA LEU A 57 26.88 -3.33 -1.47
C LEU A 57 25.99 -2.18 -0.98
N GLY A 58 26.53 -1.34 -0.10
CA GLY A 58 25.87 -0.15 0.40
C GLY A 58 25.42 0.80 -0.71
N HIS A 59 26.33 1.15 -1.63
CA HIS A 59 26.02 1.97 -2.80
C HIS A 59 24.94 1.34 -3.69
N SER A 60 25.00 0.02 -3.91
CA SER A 60 24.00 -0.70 -4.70
C SER A 60 22.60 -0.63 -4.07
N ILE A 61 22.51 -0.83 -2.75
CA ILE A 61 21.25 -0.72 -1.99
C ILE A 61 20.70 0.72 -2.05
N ALA A 62 21.55 1.71 -1.82
CA ALA A 62 21.16 3.12 -1.87
C ALA A 62 20.62 3.50 -3.25
N ARG A 63 21.30 3.04 -4.31
CA ARG A 63 20.87 3.23 -5.70
C ARG A 63 19.51 2.56 -5.97
N ALA A 64 19.35 1.30 -5.60
CA ALA A 64 18.10 0.56 -5.83
C ALA A 64 16.92 1.23 -5.09
N LYS A 65 17.13 1.72 -3.87
CA LYS A 65 16.13 2.50 -3.12
C LYS A 65 15.78 3.81 -3.84
N ALA A 66 16.77 4.56 -4.30
CA ALA A 66 16.54 5.81 -5.02
C ALA A 66 15.80 5.59 -6.35
N GLU A 67 16.20 4.58 -7.13
CA GLU A 67 15.53 4.18 -8.36
C GLU A 67 14.07 3.77 -8.11
N HIS A 68 13.81 3.00 -7.05
CA HIS A 68 12.46 2.62 -6.65
C HIS A 68 11.60 3.86 -6.32
N VAL A 69 12.12 4.80 -5.52
CA VAL A 69 11.42 6.05 -5.19
C VAL A 69 11.11 6.86 -6.44
N ILE A 70 12.07 7.04 -7.35
CA ILE A 70 11.87 7.74 -8.62
C ILE A 70 10.77 7.06 -9.44
N LYS A 71 10.77 5.72 -9.51
CA LYS A 71 9.78 4.95 -10.24
C LYS A 71 8.37 5.10 -9.65
N GLU A 72 8.23 5.10 -8.34
CA GLU A 72 6.93 5.33 -7.67
C GLU A 72 6.41 6.76 -7.92
N TYR A 73 7.29 7.77 -7.89
CA TYR A 73 6.92 9.13 -8.27
C TYR A 73 6.48 9.23 -9.73
N ALA A 74 7.22 8.62 -10.65
CA ALA A 74 6.89 8.61 -12.07
C ALA A 74 5.50 7.97 -12.32
N ARG A 75 5.21 6.81 -11.69
CA ARG A 75 3.89 6.17 -11.76
C ARG A 75 2.78 7.08 -11.24
N SER A 76 3.03 7.78 -10.14
CA SER A 76 2.05 8.72 -9.58
C SER A 76 1.76 9.88 -10.54
N ILE A 77 2.81 10.45 -11.16
CA ILE A 77 2.67 11.52 -12.15
C ILE A 77 1.89 11.04 -13.37
N GLU A 78 2.21 9.86 -13.90
CA GLU A 78 1.49 9.28 -15.04
C GLU A 78 -0.01 9.08 -14.73
N THR A 79 -0.31 8.61 -13.52
CA THR A 79 -1.70 8.47 -13.04
C THR A 79 -2.41 9.81 -13.02
N TYR A 80 -1.79 10.86 -12.46
CA TYR A 80 -2.38 12.21 -12.44
C TYR A 80 -2.61 12.75 -13.86
N GLN A 81 -1.69 12.51 -14.79
CA GLN A 81 -1.84 12.93 -16.18
C GLN A 81 -3.04 12.24 -16.85
N ARG A 82 -3.19 10.93 -16.66
CA ARG A 82 -4.33 10.17 -17.21
C ARG A 82 -5.67 10.66 -16.65
N VAL A 83 -5.74 10.91 -15.34
CA VAL A 83 -6.94 11.51 -14.71
C VAL A 83 -7.21 12.90 -15.27
N ALA A 84 -6.20 13.74 -15.41
CA ALA A 84 -6.37 15.09 -15.96
C ALA A 84 -6.85 15.08 -17.41
N VAL A 85 -6.34 14.16 -18.24
CA VAL A 85 -6.81 13.97 -19.62
C VAL A 85 -8.28 13.54 -19.62
N ALA A 86 -8.66 12.55 -18.82
CA ALA A 86 -10.04 12.08 -18.74
C ALA A 86 -11.02 13.19 -18.33
N ILE A 87 -10.62 14.06 -17.40
CA ILE A 87 -11.44 15.21 -16.97
C ILE A 87 -11.55 16.25 -18.09
N ASN A 88 -10.46 16.54 -18.81
CA ASN A 88 -10.44 17.58 -19.84
C ASN A 88 -11.15 17.16 -21.15
N GLU A 89 -11.17 15.87 -21.47
CA GLU A 89 -11.85 15.35 -22.67
C GLU A 89 -13.35 15.10 -22.46
N ALA A 90 -13.78 14.93 -21.22
CA ALA A 90 -15.19 14.74 -20.89
C ALA A 90 -15.98 16.05 -20.99
N ALA A 91 -17.19 15.99 -21.54
CA ALA A 91 -18.10 17.12 -21.57
C ALA A 91 -18.83 17.31 -20.24
N THR A 92 -18.92 16.25 -19.43
CA THR A 92 -19.63 16.24 -18.14
C THR A 92 -18.87 15.45 -17.08
N LEU A 93 -19.19 15.69 -15.80
CA LEU A 93 -18.60 14.98 -14.69
C LEU A 93 -18.97 13.48 -14.72
N GLU A 94 -20.19 13.17 -15.15
CA GLU A 94 -20.72 11.83 -15.33
C GLU A 94 -19.95 11.00 -16.37
N GLU A 95 -19.37 11.66 -17.38
CA GLU A 95 -18.48 11.04 -18.37
C GLU A 95 -17.07 10.82 -17.81
N ALA A 96 -16.53 11.78 -17.03
CA ALA A 96 -15.19 11.69 -16.47
C ALA A 96 -15.06 10.69 -15.31
N LEU A 97 -16.07 10.63 -14.44
CA LEU A 97 -16.01 9.90 -13.17
C LEU A 97 -15.75 8.40 -13.31
N PRO A 98 -16.43 7.65 -14.21
CA PRO A 98 -16.15 6.23 -14.41
C PRO A 98 -14.72 5.97 -14.86
N VAL A 99 -14.19 6.79 -15.77
CA VAL A 99 -12.82 6.68 -16.30
C VAL A 99 -11.81 6.95 -15.18
N CYS A 100 -12.00 8.02 -14.40
CA CYS A 100 -11.13 8.34 -13.27
C CYS A 100 -11.16 7.24 -12.20
N LEU A 101 -12.34 6.70 -11.90
CA LEU A 101 -12.51 5.61 -10.95
C LEU A 101 -11.73 4.37 -11.39
N GLU A 102 -11.83 3.98 -12.65
CA GLU A 102 -11.10 2.84 -13.21
C GLU A 102 -9.58 3.04 -13.16
N ILE A 103 -9.08 4.23 -13.55
CA ILE A 103 -7.64 4.56 -13.46
C ILE A 103 -7.14 4.41 -12.03
N VAL A 104 -7.82 5.01 -11.06
CA VAL A 104 -7.40 4.96 -9.65
C VAL A 104 -7.45 3.52 -9.12
N CYS A 105 -8.52 2.78 -9.42
CA CYS A 105 -8.65 1.42 -8.89
C CYS A 105 -7.59 0.47 -9.45
N THR A 106 -7.33 0.55 -10.76
CA THR A 106 -6.32 -0.28 -11.43
C THR A 106 -4.89 0.05 -10.98
N GLU A 107 -4.52 1.33 -10.87
CA GLU A 107 -3.16 1.75 -10.51
C GLU A 107 -2.80 1.46 -9.05
N PHE A 108 -3.76 1.62 -8.13
CA PHE A 108 -3.54 1.43 -6.69
C PHE A 108 -4.01 0.07 -6.18
N GLY A 109 -4.54 -0.80 -7.05
CA GLY A 109 -4.94 -2.16 -6.71
C GLY A 109 -6.21 -2.25 -5.85
N TRP A 110 -7.14 -1.30 -6.00
CA TRP A 110 -8.44 -1.38 -5.33
C TRP A 110 -9.40 -2.26 -6.13
N GLN A 111 -9.87 -3.34 -5.51
CA GLN A 111 -10.74 -4.33 -6.17
C GLN A 111 -12.16 -3.82 -6.48
N VAL A 112 -12.63 -2.84 -5.70
CA VAL A 112 -13.98 -2.26 -5.84
C VAL A 112 -13.90 -0.75 -5.68
N GLY A 113 -14.46 -0.04 -6.67
CA GLY A 113 -14.64 1.40 -6.66
C GLY A 113 -16.10 1.76 -6.93
N HIS A 114 -16.59 2.83 -6.31
CA HIS A 114 -17.96 3.29 -6.53
C HIS A 114 -18.13 4.79 -6.29
N VAL A 115 -18.93 5.44 -7.14
CA VAL A 115 -19.26 6.87 -7.03
C VAL A 115 -20.65 7.07 -6.43
N TYR A 116 -20.74 7.99 -5.47
CA TYR A 116 -22.00 8.56 -5.01
C TYR A 116 -22.11 10.01 -5.45
N ILE A 117 -23.33 10.44 -5.80
CA ILE A 117 -23.63 11.84 -6.13
C ILE A 117 -24.67 12.38 -5.16
N ARG A 118 -24.56 13.67 -4.79
CA ARG A 118 -25.55 14.35 -3.94
C ARG A 118 -26.92 14.33 -4.64
N SER A 119 -27.96 13.94 -3.91
CA SER A 119 -29.31 13.97 -4.47
C SER A 119 -29.75 15.41 -4.76
N GLN A 120 -30.37 15.63 -5.92
CA GLN A 120 -31.00 16.91 -6.26
C GLN A 120 -32.30 17.18 -5.47
N PHE A 121 -32.90 16.15 -4.87
CA PHE A 121 -34.16 16.24 -4.13
C PHE A 121 -33.98 16.31 -2.61
N ASP A 122 -32.80 15.91 -2.12
CA ASP A 122 -32.46 15.90 -0.70
C ASP A 122 -30.98 16.25 -0.55
N SER A 123 -30.73 17.47 -0.08
CA SER A 123 -29.39 18.03 0.06
C SER A 123 -28.57 17.35 1.16
N GLN A 124 -29.12 16.42 1.93
CA GLN A 124 -28.40 15.60 2.93
C GLN A 124 -28.16 14.16 2.45
N LYS A 125 -28.71 13.76 1.30
CA LYS A 125 -28.64 12.39 0.81
C LYS A 125 -27.57 12.21 -0.28
N MET A 126 -26.76 11.16 -0.13
CA MET A 126 -25.90 10.65 -1.19
C MET A 126 -26.60 9.50 -1.91
N SER A 127 -26.70 9.59 -3.23
CA SER A 127 -27.32 8.59 -4.08
C SER A 127 -26.25 7.76 -4.78
N SER A 128 -26.37 6.43 -4.67
CA SER A 128 -25.54 5.48 -5.39
C SER A 128 -25.79 5.64 -6.90
N THR A 129 -24.72 5.72 -7.68
CA THR A 129 -24.75 5.87 -9.15
C THR A 129 -24.61 4.50 -9.84
N PRO A 130 -24.76 4.41 -11.17
CA PRO A 130 -24.35 3.22 -11.90
C PRO A 130 -22.82 3.12 -12.10
N PHE A 131 -22.03 4.09 -11.64
CA PHE A 131 -20.59 4.13 -11.88
C PHE A 131 -19.84 3.27 -10.86
N TRP A 132 -19.33 2.14 -11.35
CA TRP A 132 -18.65 1.12 -10.56
C TRP A 132 -17.40 0.65 -11.29
N TYR A 133 -16.37 0.35 -10.50
CA TYR A 133 -15.26 -0.50 -10.89
C TYR A 133 -15.33 -1.76 -10.05
N LEU A 134 -15.28 -2.93 -10.68
CA LEU A 134 -15.19 -4.24 -10.02
C LEU A 134 -14.11 -5.03 -10.73
N GLU A 135 -13.03 -5.36 -10.02
CA GLU A 135 -11.94 -6.19 -10.56
C GLU A 135 -12.45 -7.58 -10.96
N ASP A 136 -13.34 -8.16 -10.15
CA ASP A 136 -14.10 -9.38 -10.45
C ASP A 136 -15.60 -9.18 -10.17
N PRO A 137 -16.41 -8.91 -11.20
CA PRO A 137 -17.86 -8.75 -11.04
C PRO A 137 -18.56 -9.96 -10.42
N SER A 138 -18.04 -11.18 -10.62
CA SER A 138 -18.62 -12.40 -10.07
C SER A 138 -18.38 -12.53 -8.56
N ALA A 139 -17.21 -12.08 -8.09
CA ALA A 139 -16.87 -12.07 -6.68
C ALA A 139 -17.56 -10.94 -5.91
N PHE A 140 -17.70 -9.75 -6.51
CA PHE A 140 -18.13 -8.54 -5.79
C PHE A 140 -19.58 -8.10 -6.06
N GLY A 141 -20.32 -8.82 -6.90
CA GLY A 141 -21.69 -8.46 -7.28
C GLY A 141 -22.66 -8.35 -6.09
N SER A 142 -22.52 -9.18 -5.06
CA SER A 142 -23.36 -9.11 -3.84
C SER A 142 -23.15 -7.79 -3.10
N PHE A 143 -21.90 -7.31 -3.01
CA PHE A 143 -21.57 -6.03 -2.39
C PHE A 143 -22.14 -4.84 -3.17
N GLN A 144 -22.09 -4.88 -4.50
CA GLN A 144 -22.74 -3.89 -5.37
C GLN A 144 -24.25 -3.84 -5.12
N VAL A 145 -24.92 -4.99 -5.10
CA VAL A 145 -26.37 -5.08 -4.84
C VAL A 145 -26.74 -4.58 -3.44
N ALA A 146 -25.97 -4.94 -2.42
CA ALA A 146 -26.19 -4.46 -1.05
C ALA A 146 -25.99 -2.93 -0.94
N THR A 147 -25.04 -2.39 -1.70
CA THR A 147 -24.78 -0.96 -1.76
C THR A 147 -25.94 -0.18 -2.35
N HIS A 148 -26.54 -0.64 -3.45
CA HIS A 148 -27.70 0.02 -4.05
C HIS A 148 -28.92 0.08 -3.11
N LYS A 149 -29.05 -0.88 -2.19
CA LYS A 149 -30.12 -0.92 -1.18
C LYS A 149 -29.83 -0.06 0.05
N THR A 150 -28.63 0.50 0.16
CA THR A 150 -28.19 1.26 1.33
C THR A 150 -28.49 2.75 1.15
N ASN A 151 -29.25 3.33 2.07
CA ASN A 151 -29.40 4.78 2.14
C ASN A 151 -28.23 5.39 2.91
N THR A 152 -27.62 6.44 2.35
CA THR A 152 -26.54 7.19 2.99
C THR A 152 -26.93 8.67 3.08
N HIS A 153 -26.78 9.23 4.28
CA HIS A 153 -26.99 10.64 4.56
C HIS A 153 -25.75 11.23 5.24
N ASP A 154 -25.67 12.55 5.34
CA ASP A 154 -24.55 13.22 6.01
C ASP A 154 -24.36 12.76 7.46
N GLY A 155 -23.11 12.56 7.85
CA GLY A 155 -22.73 12.01 9.15
C GLY A 155 -23.07 10.53 9.38
N MET A 156 -23.74 9.84 8.44
CA MET A 156 -24.12 8.43 8.57
C MET A 156 -23.13 7.50 7.85
N GLY A 157 -22.58 6.54 8.61
CA GLY A 157 -21.61 5.58 8.06
C GLY A 157 -20.31 6.26 7.59
N LEU A 158 -19.48 5.53 6.84
CA LEU A 158 -18.19 6.05 6.36
C LEU A 158 -18.36 7.20 5.37
N ILE A 159 -19.26 7.02 4.40
CA ILE A 159 -19.50 7.99 3.34
C ILE A 159 -20.08 9.29 3.89
N GLY A 160 -21.07 9.19 4.77
CA GLY A 160 -21.67 10.37 5.40
C GLY A 160 -20.67 11.16 6.25
N ARG A 161 -19.73 10.50 6.93
CA ARG A 161 -18.65 11.16 7.67
C ARG A 161 -17.68 11.90 6.76
N ALA A 162 -17.27 11.28 5.66
CA ALA A 162 -16.37 11.91 4.69
C ALA A 162 -17.02 13.16 4.07
N VAL A 163 -18.29 13.07 3.67
CA VAL A 163 -19.04 14.21 3.12
C VAL A 163 -19.22 15.32 4.16
N ALA A 164 -19.61 14.99 5.40
CA ALA A 164 -19.82 15.99 6.44
C ALA A 164 -18.53 16.70 6.88
N SER A 165 -17.39 16.01 6.85
CA SER A 165 -16.09 16.58 7.23
C SER A 165 -15.35 17.26 6.07
N GLY A 166 -15.66 16.90 4.82
CA GLY A 166 -14.88 17.29 3.64
C GLY A 166 -13.47 16.70 3.64
N GLN A 167 -13.19 15.68 4.46
CA GLN A 167 -11.90 15.02 4.58
C GLN A 167 -11.97 13.59 4.06
N VAL A 168 -10.82 13.08 3.61
CA VAL A 168 -10.67 11.67 3.25
C VAL A 168 -10.83 10.81 4.51
N GLU A 169 -11.69 9.81 4.44
CA GLU A 169 -11.92 8.85 5.53
C GLU A 169 -11.39 7.48 5.09
N ILE A 170 -10.44 6.93 5.83
CA ILE A 170 -9.82 5.63 5.56
C ILE A 170 -9.99 4.74 6.79
N ILE A 171 -10.46 3.52 6.58
CA ILE A 171 -10.50 2.48 7.60
C ILE A 171 -9.78 1.23 7.07
N PRO A 172 -8.71 0.76 7.74
CA PRO A 172 -8.03 -0.49 7.37
C PRO A 172 -8.92 -1.71 7.55
N ASP A 173 -9.86 -1.64 8.50
CA ASP A 173 -10.79 -2.71 8.82
C ASP A 173 -12.21 -2.20 9.05
N VAL A 174 -13.14 -2.58 8.17
CA VAL A 174 -14.57 -2.25 8.22
C VAL A 174 -15.26 -2.76 9.48
N ARG A 175 -14.72 -3.79 10.14
CA ARG A 175 -15.27 -4.36 11.38
C ARG A 175 -15.08 -3.44 12.58
N GLU A 176 -14.04 -2.62 12.55
CA GLU A 176 -13.76 -1.64 13.62
C GLU A 176 -14.70 -0.43 13.54
N MET A 177 -15.33 -0.22 12.38
CA MET A 177 -16.24 0.89 12.19
C MET A 177 -17.64 0.58 12.72
N LYS A 178 -18.02 1.28 13.78
CA LYS A 178 -19.40 1.31 14.26
C LYS A 178 -20.33 1.81 13.14
N ARG A 179 -21.36 1.00 12.82
CA ARG A 179 -22.35 1.27 11.77
C ARG A 179 -21.73 1.38 10.37
N PHE A 180 -20.80 0.49 10.03
CA PHE A 180 -20.44 0.29 8.62
C PHE A 180 -21.66 -0.25 7.85
N LEU A 181 -22.16 0.55 6.92
CA LEU A 181 -23.37 0.21 6.17
C LEU A 181 -23.02 -0.87 5.14
N ARG A 182 -23.72 -2.01 5.17
CA ARG A 182 -23.47 -3.27 4.43
C ARG A 182 -22.24 -4.09 4.85
N LEU A 183 -21.93 -4.11 6.14
CA LEU A 183 -20.83 -4.92 6.71
C LEU A 183 -20.90 -6.39 6.28
N ASP A 184 -22.06 -7.05 6.40
CA ASP A 184 -22.19 -8.47 6.06
C ASP A 184 -21.79 -8.76 4.61
N ALA A 185 -22.27 -7.93 3.66
CA ALA A 185 -21.93 -8.06 2.25
C ALA A 185 -20.43 -7.80 1.98
N ALA A 186 -19.79 -6.88 2.71
CA ALA A 186 -18.34 -6.66 2.58
C ALA A 186 -17.55 -7.90 3.05
N LEU A 187 -17.96 -8.49 4.18
CA LEU A 187 -17.29 -9.66 4.74
C LEU A 187 -17.47 -10.91 3.88
N GLU A 188 -18.66 -11.11 3.30
CA GLU A 188 -18.94 -12.20 2.35
C GLU A 188 -18.03 -12.16 1.12
N THR A 189 -17.64 -10.96 0.67
CA THR A 189 -16.74 -10.78 -0.47
C THR A 189 -15.27 -10.61 -0.07
N GLY A 190 -14.93 -10.75 1.21
CA GLY A 190 -13.55 -10.60 1.72
C GLY A 190 -13.02 -9.16 1.75
N LEU A 191 -13.87 -8.15 1.56
CA LEU A 191 -13.47 -6.75 1.64
C LEU A 191 -13.28 -6.33 3.10
N THR A 192 -12.06 -5.93 3.45
CA THR A 192 -11.72 -5.51 4.82
C THR A 192 -11.43 -4.02 4.95
N GLY A 193 -10.82 -3.38 3.95
CA GLY A 193 -10.53 -1.95 3.99
C GLY A 193 -11.55 -1.11 3.23
N ALA A 194 -11.70 0.16 3.60
CA ALA A 194 -12.47 1.12 2.82
C ALA A 194 -11.85 2.52 2.88
N CYS A 195 -11.92 3.23 1.75
CA CYS A 195 -11.52 4.62 1.61
C CYS A 195 -12.67 5.41 0.97
N VAL A 196 -12.98 6.60 1.49
CA VAL A 196 -13.92 7.53 0.88
C VAL A 196 -13.24 8.88 0.71
N VAL A 197 -13.24 9.36 -0.53
CA VAL A 197 -12.74 10.68 -0.90
C VAL A 197 -13.95 11.56 -1.22
N PRO A 198 -14.22 12.62 -0.45
CA PRO A 198 -15.23 13.61 -0.82
C PRO A 198 -14.68 14.49 -1.95
N ILE A 199 -15.53 14.83 -2.92
CA ILE A 199 -15.22 15.66 -4.10
C ILE A 199 -16.21 16.82 -4.13
#